data_AF-A0A1B7VSK3-F1
#
_entry.id   AF-A0A1B7VSK3-F1
#
_cell.length_a   1.000
_cell.length_b   1.000
_cell.length_c   1.000
_cell.angle_alpha   90.00
_cell.angle_beta   90.00
_cell.angle_gamma   90.00
#
_symmetry.space_group_name_H-M   'P 1'
#
loop_
_entity.id
_entity.type
_entity.pdbx_description
1 polymer ?
#
loop_
_entity_poly.entity_id
_entity_poly.type
_entity_poly.pdbx_seq_one_letter_code
_entity_poly.pdbx_strand_id
1 'polypeptide(L)'
;MKSTFNWNPEQTLLEKLINLASKRGQSPESIISEAVRSYLEIQSLETVNDAVSDPLIGLFAATPDLAINSEDILQNEVTEKSGWTWKEPQQ
;
A
#
# COMPACT_ATOMS: atom_id res chain seq x y z
N MET A 1 -10.91 9.48 18.88
CA MET A 1 -12.35 9.81 18.83
C MET A 1 -13.13 8.51 18.70
N LYS A 2 -14.26 8.35 19.42
CA LYS A 2 -15.15 7.18 19.22
C LYS A 2 -16.11 7.53 18.07
N SER A 3 -15.93 6.90 16.92
CA SER A 3 -16.85 7.01 15.79
C SER A 3 -17.79 5.81 15.81
N THR A 4 -19.09 6.05 15.81
CA THR A 4 -20.12 4.99 15.78
C THR A 4 -20.61 4.83 14.35
N PHE A 5 -20.59 3.60 13.82
CA PHE A 5 -21.09 3.28 12.50
C PHE A 5 -22.36 2.42 12.62
N ASN A 6 -23.49 2.91 12.11
CA ASN A 6 -24.73 2.17 12.08
C ASN A 6 -24.74 1.27 10.84
N TRP A 7 -24.56 -0.04 11.05
CA TRP A 7 -24.53 -1.03 10.00
C TRP A 7 -25.74 -1.94 10.08
N ASN A 8 -26.43 -2.16 8.95
CA ASN A 8 -27.54 -3.09 8.85
C ASN A 8 -27.24 -4.19 7.82
N PRO A 9 -26.52 -5.26 8.23
CA PRO A 9 -26.18 -6.37 7.33
C PRO A 9 -27.40 -7.20 6.92
N GLU A 10 -27.21 -8.03 5.90
CA GLU A 10 -28.15 -9.10 5.59
C GLU A 10 -28.30 -10.05 6.79
N GLN A 11 -29.52 -10.54 7.04
CA GLN A 11 -29.83 -11.37 8.20
C GLN A 11 -28.97 -12.64 8.26
N THR A 12 -28.71 -13.28 7.11
CA THR A 12 -27.89 -14.49 7.03
C THR A 12 -26.43 -14.23 7.45
N LEU A 13 -25.92 -13.04 7.15
CA LEU A 13 -24.58 -12.60 7.53
C LEU A 13 -24.51 -12.31 9.03
N LEU A 14 -25.53 -11.64 9.57
CA LEU A 14 -25.63 -11.34 11.00
C LEU A 14 -25.64 -12.63 11.84
N GLU A 15 -26.44 -13.62 11.44
CA GLU A 15 -26.50 -14.92 12.12
C GLU A 15 -25.15 -15.64 12.09
N LYS A 16 -24.44 -15.63 10.96
CA LYS A 16 -23.10 -16.21 10.86
C LYS A 16 -22.10 -15.49 11.76
N LEU A 17 -22.15 -14.16 11.79
CA LEU A 17 -21.29 -13.33 12.63
C LEU A 17 -21.52 -13.64 14.12
N ILE A 18 -22.77 -13.70 14.58
CA ILE A 18 -23.13 -14.00 15.97
C ILE A 18 -22.66 -15.41 16.35
N ASN A 19 -22.83 -16.39 15.46
CA ASN A 19 -22.35 -17.75 15.69
C ASN A 19 -20.82 -17.81 15.79
N LEU A 20 -20.12 -17.07 14.93
CA LEU A 20 -18.65 -17.01 14.95
C LEU A 20 -18.14 -16.29 16.21
N ALA A 21 -18.79 -15.21 16.61
CA ALA A 21 -18.55 -14.47 17.85
C ALA A 21 -18.71 -15.37 19.08
N SER A 22 -19.83 -16.10 19.15
CA SER A 22 -20.11 -17.07 20.21
C SER A 22 -19.05 -18.17 20.28
N LYS A 23 -18.63 -18.71 19.14
CA LYS A 23 -17.59 -19.75 19.08
C LYS A 23 -16.22 -19.27 19.52
N ARG A 24 -15.88 -18.00 19.25
CA ARG A 24 -14.58 -17.40 19.61
C ARG A 24 -14.58 -16.74 20.99
N GLY A 25 -15.74 -16.60 21.64
CA GLY A 25 -15.86 -15.86 22.90
C GLY A 25 -15.58 -14.36 22.74
N GLN A 26 -15.81 -13.81 21.55
CA GLN A 26 -15.56 -12.41 21.19
C GLN A 26 -16.89 -11.68 20.95
N SER A 27 -16.86 -10.34 21.00
CA SER A 27 -18.03 -9.56 20.57
C SER A 27 -18.10 -9.47 19.04
N PRO A 28 -19.30 -9.36 18.45
CA PRO A 28 -19.48 -9.18 17.01
C PRO A 28 -18.69 -7.97 16.46
N GLU A 29 -18.62 -6.87 17.22
CA GLU A 29 -17.91 -5.65 16.85
C GLU A 29 -16.39 -5.86 16.75
N SER A 30 -15.83 -6.70 17.62
CA SER A 30 -14.40 -7.04 17.57
C SER A 30 -14.06 -7.78 16.27
N ILE A 31 -14.93 -8.72 15.86
CA ILE A 31 -14.75 -9.47 14.61
C ILE A 31 -14.91 -8.56 13.41
N ILE A 32 -15.90 -7.66 13.40
CA ILE A 32 -16.07 -6.68 12.32
C ILE A 32 -14.83 -5.79 12.22
N SER A 33 -14.31 -5.32 13.36
CA SER A 33 -13.11 -4.46 13.38
C SER A 33 -11.88 -5.17 12.82
N GLU A 34 -11.72 -6.46 13.13
CA GLU A 34 -10.66 -7.30 12.58
C GLU A 34 -10.85 -7.50 11.06
N ALA A 35 -12.05 -7.86 10.63
CA ALA A 35 -12.35 -8.08 9.22
C ALA A 35 -12.13 -6.82 8.36
N VAL A 36 -12.56 -5.65 8.85
CA VAL A 36 -12.35 -4.36 8.18
C VAL A 36 -10.86 -4.03 8.10
N ARG A 37 -10.10 -4.28 9.18
CA ARG A 37 -8.64 -4.07 9.16
C ARG A 37 -7.97 -4.94 8.11
N SER A 38 -8.27 -6.24 8.10
CA SER A 38 -7.71 -7.17 7.11
C SER A 38 -8.09 -6.78 5.69
N TYR A 39 -9.33 -6.34 5.46
CA TYR A 39 -9.75 -5.86 4.14
C TYR A 39 -8.96 -4.63 3.69
N LEU A 40 -8.77 -3.64 4.57
CA LEU A 40 -7.99 -2.44 4.25
C LEU A 40 -6.51 -2.74 4.01
N GLU A 41 -5.93 -3.67 4.78
CA GLU A 41 -4.55 -4.14 4.55
C GLU A 41 -4.42 -4.79 3.16
N ILE A 42 -5.36 -5.65 2.76
CA ILE A 42 -5.37 -6.26 1.42
C ILE A 42 -5.53 -5.19 0.33
N GLN A 43 -6.49 -4.28 0.45
CA GLN A 43 -6.68 -3.21 -0.54
C GLN A 43 -5.47 -2.28 -0.64
N SER A 44 -4.72 -2.08 0.45
CA SER A 44 -3.49 -1.28 0.41
C SER A 44 -2.37 -1.97 -0.35
N LEU A 45 -2.32 -3.32 -0.32
CA LEU A 45 -1.36 -4.10 -1.09
C LEU A 45 -1.71 -4.18 -2.58
N GLU A 46 -3.01 -4.26 -2.93
CA GLU A 46 -3.48 -4.29 -4.33
C GLU A 46 -3.20 -2.99 -5.12
N THR A 47 -2.86 -1.89 -4.44
CA THR A 47 -2.37 -0.68 -5.15
C THR A 47 -0.96 -0.81 -5.72
N VAL A 48 -0.26 -1.90 -5.41
CA VAL A 48 1.00 -2.28 -6.08
C VAL A 48 0.65 -3.26 -7.19
N ASN A 49 0.41 -2.72 -8.39
CA ASN A 49 0.22 -3.43 -9.66
C ASN A 49 0.59 -4.94 -9.63
N ASP A 50 -0.42 -5.81 -9.69
CA ASP A 50 -0.35 -7.27 -9.87
C ASP A 50 0.40 -7.74 -11.16
N ALA A 51 1.10 -6.86 -11.86
CA ALA A 51 1.79 -7.18 -13.10
C ALA A 51 3.24 -7.65 -12.92
N VAL A 52 3.86 -7.48 -11.73
CA VAL A 52 5.25 -7.92 -11.53
C VAL A 52 5.42 -8.57 -10.17
N SER A 53 5.29 -9.90 -10.15
CA SER A 53 5.71 -10.77 -9.03
C SER A 53 7.24 -10.72 -8.89
N ASP A 54 7.77 -9.63 -8.35
CA ASP A 54 9.13 -9.57 -7.85
C ASP A 54 9.08 -9.20 -6.35
N PRO A 55 9.47 -10.11 -5.44
CA PRO A 55 9.44 -9.88 -4.00
C PRO A 55 10.38 -8.76 -3.53
N LEU A 56 11.21 -8.18 -4.42
CA LEU A 56 12.06 -7.04 -4.15
C LEU A 56 11.45 -5.70 -4.64
N ILE A 57 10.40 -5.72 -5.45
CA ILE A 57 9.65 -4.52 -5.85
C ILE A 57 8.79 -4.09 -4.64
N GLY A 58 9.29 -3.15 -3.87
CA GLY A 58 8.63 -2.63 -2.66
C GLY A 58 9.58 -2.36 -1.50
N LEU A 59 10.81 -2.89 -1.53
CA LEU A 59 11.85 -2.51 -0.54
C LEU A 59 12.34 -1.08 -0.76
N PHE A 60 12.30 -0.61 -2.00
CA PHE A 60 12.53 0.77 -2.38
C PHE A 60 11.33 1.25 -3.19
N ALA A 61 10.53 2.16 -2.63
CA ALA A 61 9.51 2.87 -3.38
C ALA A 61 10.22 3.90 -4.26
N ALA A 62 10.69 3.49 -5.45
CA ALA A 62 11.07 4.45 -6.46
C ALA A 62 9.79 5.19 -6.89
N THR A 63 9.78 6.51 -6.79
CA THR A 63 8.70 7.30 -7.40
C THR A 63 8.74 7.02 -8.90
N PRO A 64 7.59 6.74 -9.55
CA PRO A 64 7.53 6.56 -11.01
C PRO A 64 8.18 7.74 -11.75
N ASP A 65 8.05 8.93 -11.14
CA ASP A 65 8.68 10.17 -11.56
C ASP A 65 10.21 10.08 -11.71
N LEU A 66 10.91 9.47 -10.74
CA LEU A 66 12.37 9.35 -10.78
C LEU A 66 12.84 8.41 -11.90
N ALA A 67 12.11 7.33 -12.16
CA ALA A 67 12.47 6.40 -13.22
C ALA A 67 12.19 6.99 -14.61
N ILE A 68 11.03 7.63 -14.79
CA ILE A 68 10.59 8.20 -16.07
C ILE A 68 11.43 9.43 -16.44
N ASN A 69 11.73 10.29 -15.47
CA ASN A 69 12.42 11.56 -15.68
C ASN A 69 13.90 11.51 -15.28
N SER A 70 14.48 10.30 -15.19
CA SER A 70 15.86 10.11 -14.70
C SER A 70 16.89 10.94 -15.46
N GLU A 71 16.78 11.03 -16.79
CA GLU A 71 17.67 11.84 -17.62
C GLU A 71 17.51 13.34 -17.32
N ASP A 72 16.28 13.85 -17.28
CA ASP A 72 16.02 15.27 -17.00
C ASP A 72 16.49 15.67 -15.58
N ILE A 73 16.32 14.78 -14.61
CA ILE A 73 16.79 14.98 -13.23
C ILE A 73 18.32 15.03 -13.22
N LEU A 74 19.00 14.10 -13.89
CA LEU A 74 20.46 14.09 -13.96
C LEU A 74 21.01 15.34 -14.66
N GLN A 75 20.41 15.80 -15.75
CA GLN A 75 20.84 17.03 -16.42
C GLN A 75 20.66 18.28 -15.52
N ASN A 76 19.61 18.31 -14.70
CA ASN A 76 19.36 19.43 -13.79
C ASN A 76 20.25 19.40 -12.54
N GLU A 77 20.53 18.21 -12.00
CA GLU A 77 21.26 18.06 -10.74
C GLU A 77 22.79 17.98 -10.93
N VAL A 78 23.26 17.46 -12.06
CA VAL A 78 24.68 17.33 -12.35
C VAL A 78 25.23 18.64 -12.91
N THR A 79 25.49 19.57 -12.00
CA THR A 79 26.13 20.87 -12.28
C THR A 79 27.64 20.82 -12.00
N GLU A 80 28.41 21.82 -12.43
CA GLU A 80 29.86 21.90 -12.14
C GLU A 80 30.20 21.89 -10.63
N LYS A 81 29.23 22.26 -9.77
CA LYS A 81 29.37 22.26 -8.30
C LYS A 81 28.92 20.95 -7.64
N SER A 82 28.37 20.01 -8.41
CA SER A 82 27.83 18.76 -7.90
C SER A 82 28.91 17.77 -7.46
N GLY A 83 30.19 18.02 -7.79
CA GLY A 83 31.32 17.15 -7.44
C GLY A 83 31.48 15.94 -8.36
N TRP A 84 30.65 15.82 -9.39
CA TRP A 84 30.74 14.78 -10.42
C TRP A 84 31.66 15.25 -11.56
N THR A 85 32.70 14.49 -11.86
CA THR A 85 33.61 14.75 -13.00
C THR A 85 33.16 13.97 -14.22
N TRP A 86 32.89 14.66 -15.32
CA TRP A 86 32.56 14.04 -16.62
C TRP A 86 33.83 13.61 -17.37
N LYS A 87 33.74 12.53 -18.15
CA LYS A 87 34.77 12.21 -19.16
C LYS A 87 34.51 13.06 -20.39
N GLU A 88 35.51 13.79 -20.86
CA GLU A 88 35.42 14.52 -22.12
C GLU A 88 35.15 13.54 -23.27
N PRO A 89 34.16 13.82 -24.14
CA PRO A 89 33.93 13.00 -25.32
C PRO A 89 35.16 13.08 -26.22
N GLN A 90 35.80 11.94 -26.47
CA GLN A 90 36.91 11.84 -27.40
C GLN A 90 36.40 12.16 -28.81
N GLN A 91 36.97 13.20 -29.43
CA GLN A 91 36.74 13.55 -30.83
C GLN A 91 37.42 12.58 -31.79
#